data_AF-A0A8B6FDR4-F1
#
_entry.id   AF-A0A8B6FDR4-F1
#
_cell.length_a   1.000
_cell.length_b   1.000
_cell.length_c   1.000
_cell.angle_alpha   90.00
_cell.angle_beta   90.00
_cell.angle_gamma   90.00
#
_symmetry.space_group_name_H-M   'P 1'
#
loop_
_entity.id
_entity.type
_entity.pdbx_description
1 polymer ?
#
loop_
_entity_poly.entity_id
_entity_poly.type
_entity_poly.pdbx_seq_one_letter_code
_entity_poly.pdbx_strand_id
1 'polypeptide(L)'
;MKERLEMEKEEKEDEFKLKELEMKERLEMEKKQDELKLKQAELEMRERLEMEKIKTEMVKEESNTKVQSKSEDFDAAKNIRLIPKFCEKTVDKYFPQFKKIANNLKWPMPYWTTMLQSVLKGKAAEIYSAHPSEKSSDYDMVKQEVLKAYELVPEAYRQKFRSIKSLIRNLCGICSGKRRSI
;
A
#
# COMPACT_ATOMS: atom_id res chain seq x y z
N MET A 1 -2.77 37.55 89.35
CA MET A 1 -3.80 36.54 89.05
C MET A 1 -4.43 36.76 87.68
N LYS A 2 -4.81 38.00 87.31
CA LYS A 2 -5.30 38.35 85.95
C LYS A 2 -4.29 38.10 84.82
N GLU A 3 -3.06 38.59 84.94
CA GLU A 3 -2.02 38.40 83.89
C GLU A 3 -1.72 36.92 83.58
N ARG A 4 -1.80 36.04 84.58
CA ARG A 4 -1.58 34.60 84.39
C ARG A 4 -2.72 33.95 83.57
N LEU A 5 -3.95 34.44 83.73
CA LEU A 5 -5.12 33.97 82.97
C LEU A 5 -5.14 34.52 81.54
N GLU A 6 -4.55 35.70 81.31
CA GLU A 6 -4.41 36.28 79.97
C GLU A 6 -3.35 35.54 79.15
N MET A 7 -2.17 35.26 79.72
CA MET A 7 -1.15 34.42 79.08
C MET A 7 -1.69 33.03 78.72
N GLU A 8 -2.43 32.37 79.62
CA GLU A 8 -2.97 31.03 79.34
C GLU A 8 -4.04 31.03 78.23
N LYS A 9 -4.72 32.16 78.00
CA LYS A 9 -5.66 32.31 76.87
C LYS A 9 -4.93 32.54 75.56
N GLU A 10 -3.90 33.38 75.57
CA GLU A 10 -3.08 33.68 74.41
C GLU A 10 -2.34 32.42 73.91
N GLU A 11 -1.76 31.64 74.83
CA GLU A 11 -1.14 30.35 74.52
C GLU A 11 -2.12 29.36 73.86
N LYS A 12 -3.37 29.31 74.34
CA LYS A 12 -4.41 28.45 73.75
C LYS A 12 -4.87 28.93 72.38
N GLU A 13 -4.96 30.24 72.17
CA GLU A 13 -5.29 30.83 70.88
C GLU A 13 -4.18 30.55 69.85
N ASP A 14 -2.92 30.65 70.26
CA ASP A 14 -1.79 30.36 69.38
C ASP A 14 -1.64 28.86 69.10
N GLU A 15 -1.91 27.99 70.08
CA GLU A 15 -1.99 26.54 69.86
C GLU A 15 -3.11 26.19 68.87
N PHE A 16 -4.27 26.86 68.96
CA PHE A 16 -5.38 26.65 68.05
C PHE A 16 -5.04 27.09 66.62
N LYS A 17 -4.45 28.30 66.45
CA LYS A 17 -4.00 28.80 65.14
C LYS A 17 -2.94 27.88 64.51
N LEU A 18 -2.02 27.37 65.31
CA LEU A 18 -0.99 26.44 64.83
C LEU A 18 -1.60 25.14 64.31
N LYS A 19 -2.55 24.54 65.05
CA LYS A 19 -3.26 23.34 64.61
C LYS A 19 -4.09 23.57 63.35
N GLU A 20 -4.72 24.75 63.23
CA GLU A 20 -5.48 25.12 62.03
C GLU A 20 -4.56 25.23 60.80
N LEU A 21 -3.38 25.86 60.95
CA LEU A 21 -2.37 25.95 59.91
C LEU A 21 -1.86 24.57 59.48
N GLU A 22 -1.50 23.70 60.43
CA GLU A 22 -1.05 22.33 60.14
C GLU A 22 -2.13 21.51 59.42
N MET A 23 -3.40 21.66 59.82
CA MET A 23 -4.51 20.98 59.15
C MET A 23 -4.70 21.50 57.72
N LYS A 24 -4.56 22.80 57.51
CA LYS A 24 -4.66 23.44 56.19
C LYS A 24 -3.53 22.99 55.25
N GLU A 25 -2.29 22.97 55.74
CA GLU A 25 -1.14 22.49 54.98
C GLU A 25 -1.29 21.01 54.58
N ARG A 26 -1.76 20.16 55.50
CA ARG A 26 -2.03 18.75 55.22
C ARG A 26 -3.07 18.59 54.09
N LEU A 27 -4.14 19.37 54.15
CA LEU A 27 -5.22 19.33 53.17
C LEU A 27 -4.78 19.86 51.80
N GLU A 28 -3.88 20.84 51.77
CA GLU A 28 -3.25 21.31 50.52
C GLU A 28 -2.30 20.27 49.92
N MET A 29 -1.53 19.58 50.74
CA MET A 29 -0.63 18.51 50.30
C MET A 29 -1.40 17.30 49.74
N GLU A 30 -2.50 16.92 50.38
CA GLU A 30 -3.39 15.86 49.90
C GLU A 30 -4.01 16.22 48.55
N LYS A 31 -4.54 17.44 48.40
CA LYS A 31 -5.05 17.94 47.12
C LYS A 31 -3.99 17.93 46.02
N LYS A 32 -2.76 18.35 46.32
CA LYS A 32 -1.63 18.31 45.37
C LYS A 32 -1.29 16.87 44.98
N GLN A 33 -1.28 15.94 45.93
CA GLN A 33 -1.05 14.52 45.63
C GLN A 33 -2.13 13.94 44.73
N ASP A 34 -3.40 14.25 44.97
CA ASP A 34 -4.50 13.74 44.17
C ASP A 34 -4.53 14.37 42.77
N GLU A 35 -4.21 15.65 42.65
CA GLU A 35 -4.04 16.31 41.34
C GLU A 35 -2.89 15.68 40.54
N LEU A 36 -1.78 15.35 41.19
CA LEU A 36 -0.66 14.66 40.55
C LEU A 36 -1.03 13.25 40.10
N LYS A 37 -1.73 12.47 40.95
CA LYS A 37 -2.21 11.13 40.59
C LYS A 37 -3.18 11.18 39.41
N LEU A 38 -4.08 12.16 39.39
CA LEU A 38 -5.04 12.33 38.30
C LEU A 38 -4.32 12.66 36.98
N LYS A 39 -3.34 13.57 37.00
CA LYS A 39 -2.52 13.90 35.82
C LYS A 39 -1.71 12.70 35.33
N GLN A 40 -1.14 11.91 36.24
CA GLN A 40 -0.42 10.68 35.88
C GLN A 40 -1.36 9.66 35.22
N ALA A 41 -2.54 9.42 35.79
CA ALA A 41 -3.53 8.51 35.22
C ALA A 41 -4.05 8.96 33.84
N GLU A 42 -4.24 10.28 33.65
CA GLU A 42 -4.64 10.83 32.35
C GLU A 42 -3.54 10.64 31.28
N LEU A 43 -2.28 10.85 31.65
CA LEU A 43 -1.13 10.63 30.77
C LEU A 43 -1.02 9.15 30.40
N GLU A 44 -1.11 8.24 31.37
CA GLU A 44 -1.07 6.79 31.12
C GLU A 44 -2.23 6.32 30.23
N MET A 45 -3.43 6.88 30.43
CA MET A 45 -4.58 6.58 29.56
C MET A 45 -4.35 7.09 28.14
N ARG A 46 -3.77 8.29 27.99
CA ARG A 46 -3.43 8.87 26.68
C ARG A 46 -2.38 8.02 25.96
N GLU A 47 -1.30 7.65 26.65
CA GLU A 47 -0.25 6.78 26.10
C GLU A 47 -0.81 5.42 25.70
N ARG A 48 -1.70 4.82 26.52
CA ARG A 48 -2.40 3.57 26.17
C ARG A 48 -3.23 3.72 24.90
N LEU A 49 -3.98 4.82 24.77
CA LEU A 49 -4.79 5.08 23.59
C LEU A 49 -3.92 5.30 22.34
N GLU A 50 -2.79 5.97 22.49
CA GLU A 50 -1.83 6.21 21.39
C GLU A 50 -1.14 4.91 20.97
N MET A 51 -0.70 4.08 21.91
CA MET A 51 -0.16 2.76 21.62
C MET A 51 -1.20 1.84 20.95
N GLU A 52 -2.47 1.89 21.36
CA GLU A 52 -3.53 1.12 20.72
C GLU A 52 -3.82 1.64 19.30
N LYS A 53 -3.80 2.96 19.07
CA LYS A 53 -3.90 3.54 17.72
C LYS A 53 -2.76 3.08 16.83
N ILE A 54 -1.52 3.19 17.29
CA ILE A 54 -0.33 2.74 16.55
C ILE A 54 -0.43 1.24 16.25
N LYS A 55 -0.81 0.42 17.22
CA LYS A 55 -1.02 -1.03 17.02
C LYS A 55 -2.10 -1.31 15.97
N THR A 56 -3.20 -0.54 16.00
CA THR A 56 -4.29 -0.69 15.02
C THR A 56 -3.86 -0.23 13.62
N GLU A 57 -3.05 0.82 13.53
CA GLU A 57 -2.45 1.31 12.29
C GLU A 57 -1.41 0.32 11.74
N MET A 58 -0.56 -0.26 12.59
CA MET A 58 0.35 -1.34 12.21
C MET A 58 -0.40 -2.58 11.72
N VAL A 59 -1.53 -2.96 12.35
CA VAL A 59 -2.39 -4.03 11.83
C VAL A 59 -3.04 -3.65 10.49
N LYS A 60 -3.35 -2.37 10.25
CA LYS A 60 -3.82 -1.87 8.94
C LYS A 60 -2.73 -1.88 7.86
N GLU A 61 -1.48 -1.61 8.23
CA GLU A 61 -0.35 -1.67 7.31
C GLU A 61 0.13 -3.11 7.05
N GLU A 62 0.08 -3.99 8.06
CA GLU A 62 0.31 -5.43 7.93
C GLU A 62 -0.84 -6.13 7.18
N SER A 63 -2.06 -5.59 7.19
CA SER A 63 -3.13 -6.05 6.29
C SER A 63 -2.97 -5.58 4.84
N ASN A 64 -1.93 -4.80 4.52
CA ASN A 64 -1.48 -4.63 3.12
C ASN A 64 -0.50 -5.74 2.68
N THR A 65 -0.02 -6.58 3.62
CA THR A 65 0.85 -7.74 3.34
C THR A 65 0.30 -9.09 3.83
N LYS A 66 -0.83 -9.11 4.56
CA LYS A 66 -1.44 -10.33 5.10
C LYS A 66 -2.97 -10.28 5.16
N VAL A 67 -3.65 -9.94 4.06
CA VAL A 67 -5.05 -10.35 3.84
C VAL A 67 -5.05 -11.68 3.07
N GLN A 68 -4.60 -12.72 3.77
CA GLN A 68 -5.18 -14.05 3.64
C GLN A 68 -6.14 -14.21 4.82
N SER A 69 -7.34 -14.73 4.54
CA SER A 69 -8.33 -15.25 5.50
C SER A 69 -9.39 -14.30 6.11
N LYS A 70 -10.06 -13.51 5.26
CA LYS A 70 -11.53 -13.34 5.32
C LYS A 70 -12.00 -12.69 4.03
N SER A 71 -12.04 -13.49 2.96
CA SER A 71 -12.83 -13.17 1.79
C SER A 71 -14.30 -13.18 2.21
N GLU A 72 -14.90 -12.01 2.31
CA GLU A 72 -16.21 -11.86 1.68
C GLU A 72 -16.02 -12.33 0.23
N ASP A 73 -16.79 -13.32 -0.21
CA ASP A 73 -16.67 -14.10 -1.46
C ASP A 73 -16.27 -13.28 -2.69
N PHE A 74 -14.98 -13.01 -2.85
CA PHE A 74 -14.46 -12.47 -4.10
C PHE A 74 -14.36 -13.63 -5.09
N ASP A 75 -15.48 -13.89 -5.75
CA ASP A 75 -15.57 -14.90 -6.79
C ASP A 75 -14.86 -14.38 -8.04
N ALA A 76 -13.56 -14.67 -8.13
CA ALA A 76 -12.75 -14.32 -9.29
C ALA A 76 -13.35 -14.91 -10.59
N ALA A 77 -13.96 -16.09 -10.54
CA ALA A 77 -14.57 -16.74 -11.70
C ALA A 77 -15.78 -15.98 -12.25
N LYS A 78 -16.60 -15.37 -11.38
CA LYS A 78 -17.70 -14.48 -11.81
C LYS A 78 -17.18 -13.19 -12.44
N ASN A 79 -16.13 -12.60 -11.85
CA ASN A 79 -15.58 -11.32 -12.28
C ASN A 79 -14.77 -11.40 -13.59
N ILE A 80 -14.20 -12.57 -13.92
CA ILE A 80 -13.48 -12.78 -15.19
C ILE A 80 -14.33 -12.44 -16.42
N ARG A 81 -15.66 -12.63 -16.34
CA ARG A 81 -16.60 -12.30 -17.43
C ARG A 81 -16.64 -10.80 -17.78
N LEU A 82 -16.25 -9.94 -16.84
CA LEU A 82 -16.22 -8.49 -17.01
C LEU A 82 -14.90 -8.02 -17.65
N ILE A 83 -13.90 -8.90 -17.74
CA ILE A 83 -12.62 -8.58 -18.33
C ILE A 83 -12.75 -8.56 -19.86
N PRO A 84 -12.33 -7.47 -20.53
CA PRO A 84 -12.29 -7.42 -21.98
C PRO A 84 -11.44 -8.55 -22.55
N LYS A 85 -11.83 -9.06 -23.73
CA LYS A 85 -11.05 -10.08 -24.43
C LYS A 85 -9.65 -9.56 -24.75
N PHE A 86 -8.63 -10.36 -24.45
CA PHE A 86 -7.25 -10.03 -24.80
C PHE A 86 -7.05 -10.00 -26.32
N CYS A 87 -6.36 -8.98 -26.81
CA CYS A 87 -6.05 -8.78 -28.23
C CYS A 87 -4.56 -8.45 -28.41
N GLU A 88 -3.84 -9.33 -29.11
CA GLU A 88 -2.39 -9.19 -29.36
C GLU A 88 -2.00 -7.95 -30.18
N LYS A 89 -2.95 -7.35 -30.91
CA LYS A 89 -2.70 -6.13 -31.70
C LYS A 89 -2.71 -4.85 -30.86
N THR A 90 -3.27 -4.91 -29.64
CA THR A 90 -3.50 -3.73 -28.79
C THR A 90 -3.10 -4.01 -27.34
N VAL A 91 -2.00 -4.75 -27.14
CA VAL A 91 -1.49 -5.12 -25.81
C VAL A 91 -1.20 -3.88 -24.96
N ASP A 92 -0.65 -2.82 -25.56
CA ASP A 92 -0.32 -1.57 -24.88
C ASP A 92 -1.54 -0.88 -24.25
N LYS A 93 -2.71 -1.03 -24.87
CA LYS A 93 -3.97 -0.44 -24.41
C LYS A 93 -4.73 -1.35 -23.45
N TYR A 94 -4.42 -2.65 -23.46
CA TYR A 94 -5.12 -3.66 -22.68
C TYR A 94 -4.86 -3.51 -21.18
N PHE A 95 -3.58 -3.40 -20.77
CA PHE A 95 -3.23 -3.31 -19.34
C PHE A 95 -3.78 -2.06 -18.63
N PRO A 96 -3.75 -0.85 -19.22
CA PRO A 96 -4.43 0.30 -18.64
C PRO A 96 -5.95 0.10 -18.50
N GLN A 97 -6.59 -0.54 -19.48
CA GLN A 97 -8.02 -0.83 -19.44
C GLN A 97 -8.36 -1.84 -18.34
N PHE A 98 -7.58 -2.92 -18.22
CA PHE A 98 -7.70 -3.89 -17.14
C PHE A 98 -7.55 -3.23 -15.77
N LYS A 99 -6.49 -2.43 -15.57
CA LYS A 99 -6.24 -1.71 -14.30
C LYS A 99 -7.39 -0.77 -13.94
N LYS A 100 -7.98 -0.07 -14.93
CA LYS A 100 -9.14 0.80 -14.70
C LYS A 100 -10.35 0.02 -14.20
N ILE A 101 -10.64 -1.14 -14.80
CA ILE A 101 -11.77 -2.00 -14.40
C ILE A 101 -11.54 -2.59 -13.01
N ALA A 102 -10.34 -3.10 -12.76
CA ALA A 102 -9.98 -3.71 -11.49
C ALA A 102 -10.04 -2.69 -10.33
N ASN A 103 -9.59 -1.46 -10.54
CA ASN A 103 -9.71 -0.38 -9.57
C ASN A 103 -11.17 0.04 -9.33
N ASN A 104 -11.96 0.19 -10.40
CA ASN A 104 -13.37 0.59 -10.29
C ASN A 104 -14.20 -0.43 -9.51
N LEU A 105 -13.90 -1.72 -9.69
CA LEU A 105 -14.59 -2.83 -9.03
C LEU A 105 -13.91 -3.27 -7.72
N LYS A 106 -12.87 -2.53 -7.29
CA LYS A 106 -12.10 -2.79 -6.06
C LYS A 106 -11.62 -4.24 -5.94
N TRP A 107 -11.14 -4.82 -7.04
CA TRP A 107 -10.62 -6.18 -7.04
C TRP A 107 -9.35 -6.29 -6.18
N PRO A 108 -9.19 -7.30 -5.32
CA PRO A 108 -7.98 -7.45 -4.52
C PRO A 108 -6.79 -7.79 -5.43
N MET A 109 -5.67 -7.08 -5.23
CA MET A 109 -4.43 -7.22 -6.02
C MET A 109 -3.94 -8.67 -6.19
N PRO A 110 -4.00 -9.56 -5.17
CA PRO A 110 -3.54 -10.95 -5.31
C PRO A 110 -4.27 -11.74 -6.40
N TYR A 111 -5.51 -11.37 -6.74
CA TYR A 111 -6.30 -12.07 -7.77
C TYR A 111 -6.06 -11.52 -9.19
N TRP A 112 -5.41 -10.37 -9.34
CA TRP A 112 -5.25 -9.73 -10.65
C TRP A 112 -4.41 -10.60 -11.60
N THR A 113 -3.37 -11.25 -11.08
CA THR A 113 -2.50 -12.14 -11.86
C THR A 113 -3.21 -13.44 -12.24
N THR A 114 -3.97 -14.04 -11.33
CA THR A 114 -4.83 -15.21 -11.62
C THR A 114 -5.88 -14.89 -12.68
N MET A 115 -6.51 -13.72 -12.60
CA MET A 115 -7.45 -13.25 -13.61
C MET A 115 -6.77 -13.04 -14.96
N LEU A 116 -5.60 -12.40 -14.98
CA LEU A 116 -4.80 -12.22 -16.19
C LEU A 116 -4.48 -13.55 -16.84
N GLN A 117 -4.00 -14.55 -16.09
CA GLN A 117 -3.69 -15.88 -16.62
C GLN A 117 -4.86 -16.47 -17.41
N SER A 118 -6.10 -16.29 -16.94
CA SER A 118 -7.30 -16.83 -17.60
C SER A 118 -7.68 -16.13 -18.92
N VAL A 119 -7.27 -14.85 -19.08
CA VAL A 119 -7.66 -14.03 -20.23
C VAL A 119 -6.55 -13.87 -21.26
N LEU A 120 -5.28 -14.02 -20.84
CA LEU A 120 -4.13 -14.01 -21.73
C LEU A 120 -4.19 -15.19 -22.71
N LYS A 121 -3.77 -14.95 -23.95
CA LYS A 121 -3.76 -15.95 -25.02
C LYS A 121 -2.49 -15.84 -25.85
N GLY A 122 -2.17 -16.91 -26.56
CA GLY A 122 -1.03 -16.96 -27.48
C GLY A 122 0.28 -16.70 -26.75
N LYS A 123 1.09 -15.79 -27.30
CA LYS A 123 2.44 -15.52 -26.80
C LYS A 123 2.44 -15.00 -25.35
N ALA A 124 1.43 -14.21 -24.97
CA ALA A 124 1.31 -13.68 -23.60
C ALA A 124 1.16 -14.79 -22.55
N ALA A 125 0.41 -15.84 -22.88
CA ALA A 125 0.20 -16.98 -21.98
C ALA A 125 1.48 -17.81 -21.84
N GLU A 126 2.23 -18.00 -22.93
CA GLU A 126 3.53 -18.69 -22.91
C GLU A 126 4.52 -17.98 -22.00
N ILE A 127 4.63 -16.64 -22.10
CA ILE A 127 5.51 -15.83 -21.24
C ILE A 127 5.10 -15.93 -19.77
N TYR A 128 3.80 -15.88 -19.50
CA TYR A 128 3.29 -16.04 -18.13
C TYR A 128 3.65 -17.42 -17.56
N SER A 129 3.50 -18.48 -18.36
CA SER A 129 3.85 -19.86 -17.95
C SER A 129 5.35 -20.11 -17.80
N ALA A 130 6.17 -19.37 -18.55
CA ALA A 130 7.63 -19.49 -18.50
C ALA A 130 8.24 -18.78 -17.28
N HIS A 131 7.50 -17.88 -16.61
CA HIS A 131 7.98 -17.17 -15.43
C HIS A 131 7.80 -17.98 -14.13
N PRO A 132 8.78 -17.94 -13.20
CA PRO A 132 8.68 -18.61 -11.90
C PRO A 132 7.49 -18.09 -11.07
N SER A 133 6.88 -19.00 -10.29
CA SER A 133 5.69 -18.72 -9.45
C SER A 133 5.83 -17.50 -8.53
N GLU A 134 7.05 -17.16 -8.09
CA GLU A 134 7.33 -16.00 -7.25
C GLU A 134 7.23 -14.66 -7.99
N LYS A 135 7.49 -14.63 -9.30
CA LYS A 135 7.36 -13.43 -10.13
C LYS A 135 5.96 -13.30 -10.73
N SER A 136 5.21 -14.40 -10.76
CA SER A 136 3.85 -14.49 -11.30
C SER A 136 2.77 -13.96 -10.36
N SER A 137 3.11 -13.65 -9.10
CA SER A 137 2.23 -12.98 -8.14
C SER A 137 2.18 -11.45 -8.31
N ASP A 138 3.18 -10.86 -8.96
CA ASP A 138 3.28 -9.40 -9.13
C ASP A 138 2.74 -8.94 -10.49
N TYR A 139 1.64 -8.19 -10.47
CA TYR A 139 0.99 -7.65 -11.66
C TYR A 139 1.94 -6.79 -12.52
N ASP A 140 2.71 -5.90 -11.89
CA ASP A 140 3.56 -4.95 -12.62
C ASP A 140 4.72 -5.65 -13.33
N MET A 141 5.28 -6.70 -12.73
CA MET A 141 6.30 -7.57 -13.35
C MET A 141 5.74 -8.29 -14.57
N VAL A 142 4.59 -8.95 -14.42
CA VAL A 142 3.92 -9.65 -15.53
C VAL A 142 3.59 -8.71 -16.68
N LYS A 143 3.07 -7.51 -16.37
CA LYS A 143 2.78 -6.47 -17.36
C LYS A 143 4.04 -6.08 -18.14
N GLN A 144 5.15 -5.80 -17.46
CA GLN A 144 6.40 -5.41 -18.12
C GLN A 144 6.94 -6.49 -19.04
N GLU A 145 6.93 -7.74 -18.60
CA GLU A 145 7.46 -8.88 -19.36
C GLU A 145 6.61 -9.18 -20.60
N VAL A 146 5.29 -9.13 -20.47
CA VAL A 146 4.39 -9.25 -21.62
C VAL A 146 4.61 -8.10 -22.60
N LEU A 147 4.61 -6.84 -22.14
CA LEU A 147 4.84 -5.69 -23.01
C LEU A 147 6.18 -5.80 -23.75
N LYS A 148 7.27 -6.09 -23.05
CA LYS A 148 8.60 -6.29 -23.63
C LYS A 148 8.60 -7.35 -24.73
N ALA A 149 7.96 -8.48 -24.51
CA ALA A 149 7.91 -9.54 -25.50
C ALA A 149 7.06 -9.21 -26.73
N TYR A 150 6.04 -8.34 -26.57
CA TYR A 150 5.22 -7.81 -27.66
C TYR A 150 5.78 -6.53 -28.29
N GLU A 151 6.77 -5.85 -27.70
CA GLU A 151 7.56 -4.77 -28.31
C GLU A 151 8.72 -5.32 -29.17
N LEU A 152 9.34 -6.41 -28.73
CA LEU A 152 10.38 -7.12 -29.49
C LEU A 152 9.82 -7.81 -30.74
N VAL A 153 8.51 -8.07 -30.80
CA VAL A 153 7.83 -8.64 -31.98
C VAL A 153 7.68 -7.64 -33.14
N PRO A 154 7.20 -6.40 -32.95
CA PRO A 154 7.22 -5.39 -33.99
C PRO A 154 8.65 -5.00 -34.34
N GLU A 155 9.65 -5.13 -33.47
CA GLU A 155 11.05 -4.97 -33.88
C GLU A 155 11.49 -6.11 -34.84
N ALA A 156 11.19 -7.36 -34.50
CA ALA A 156 11.44 -8.51 -35.38
C ALA A 156 10.60 -8.46 -36.69
N TYR A 157 9.38 -7.91 -36.66
CA TYR A 157 8.52 -7.73 -37.82
C TYR A 157 8.94 -6.52 -38.68
N ARG A 158 9.39 -5.41 -38.06
CA ARG A 158 9.98 -4.25 -38.75
C ARG A 158 11.28 -4.64 -39.44
N GLN A 159 12.13 -5.43 -38.80
CA GLN A 159 13.34 -5.98 -39.42
C GLN A 159 13.00 -6.92 -40.58
N LYS A 160 12.01 -7.81 -40.43
CA LYS A 160 11.53 -8.67 -41.54
C LYS A 160 10.92 -7.87 -42.69
N PHE A 161 10.20 -6.78 -42.42
CA PHE A 161 9.66 -5.92 -43.47
C PHE A 161 10.74 -5.07 -44.15
N ARG A 162 11.79 -4.66 -43.41
CA ARG A 162 13.00 -4.03 -43.98
C ARG A 162 13.81 -5.01 -44.82
N SER A 163 13.95 -6.27 -44.39
CA SER A 163 14.66 -7.30 -45.16
C SER A 163 13.87 -7.74 -46.39
N ILE A 164 12.53 -7.83 -46.33
CA ILE A 164 11.68 -8.09 -47.50
C ILE A 164 11.71 -6.91 -48.49
N LYS A 165 11.63 -5.65 -48.03
CA LYS A 165 11.80 -4.48 -48.91
C LYS A 165 13.21 -4.40 -49.53
N SER A 166 14.24 -4.81 -48.80
CA SER A 166 15.60 -4.93 -49.34
C SER A 166 15.72 -6.06 -50.36
N LEU A 167 15.02 -7.18 -50.15
CA LEU A 167 15.02 -8.31 -51.08
C LEU A 167 14.34 -7.95 -52.40
N ILE A 168 13.22 -7.22 -52.33
CA ILE A 168 12.49 -6.72 -53.51
C ILE A 168 13.33 -5.68 -54.27
N ARG A 169 14.14 -4.85 -53.57
CA ARG A 169 15.04 -3.89 -54.23
C ARG A 169 16.24 -4.57 -54.91
N ASN A 170 16.71 -5.70 -54.39
CA ASN A 170 17.84 -6.44 -54.95
C ASN A 170 17.47 -7.34 -56.15
N LEU A 171 16.19 -7.70 -56.31
CA LEU A 171 15.70 -8.38 -57.52
C LEU A 171 15.54 -7.46 -58.74
N CYS A 172 15.48 -6.14 -58.55
CA CYS A 172 15.37 -5.15 -59.63
C CYS A 172 16.74 -4.61 -60.11
N GLY A 173 17.85 -5.10 -59.55
CA GLY A 173 19.20 -4.62 -59.83
C GLY A 173 19.99 -5.40 -60.89
N ILE A 174 19.42 -6.43 -61.51
CA ILE A 174 20.09 -7.21 -62.56
C ILE A 174 19.71 -6.66 -63.94
N CYS A 175 20.17 -5.46 -64.24
CA CYS A 175 20.43 -5.00 -65.62
C CYS A 175 21.76 -4.26 -65.63
N SER A 176 22.83 -4.98 -65.27
CA SER A 176 24.20 -4.55 -65.51
C SER A 176 24.45 -4.48 -67.02
N GLY A 177 24.90 -3.32 -67.48
CA GLY A 177 25.10 -3.02 -68.91
C GLY A 177 26.20 -3.82 -69.62
N LYS A 178 26.11 -3.77 -70.95
CA LYS A 178 27.15 -3.95 -72.00
C LYS A 178 26.35 -4.01 -73.32
N ARG A 179 26.68 -3.38 -74.45
CA ARG A 179 27.94 -3.00 -75.11
C ARG A 179 27.51 -2.08 -76.29
N ARG A 180 28.10 -0.89 -76.49
CA ARG A 180 29.30 -0.60 -77.32
C ARG A 180 29.02 -0.61 -78.84
N SER A 181 29.27 0.56 -79.48
CA SER A 181 29.68 0.85 -80.87
C SER A 181 28.80 0.29 -82.01
N ILE A 182 28.50 1.03 -83.07
CA ILE A 182 29.33 1.83 -83.99
C ILE A 182 28.54 3.05 -84.45
#